data_AF-A0A416CIM5-F1
#
_entry.id   AF-A0A416CIM5-F1
#
_cell.length_a   1.000
_cell.length_b   1.000
_cell.length_c   1.000
_cell.angle_alpha   90.00
_cell.angle_beta   90.00
_cell.angle_gamma   90.00
#
_symmetry.space_group_name_H-M   'P 1'
#
loop_
_entity.id
_entity.type
_entity.pdbx_description
1 polymer ?
#
loop_
_entity_poly.entity_id
_entity_poly.type
_entity_poly.pdbx_seq_one_letter_code
_entity_poly.pdbx_strand_id
1 'polypeptide(L)'
;MAFISETFHQHRLAENGVNIRTAYIVDGNLRYRTTDGITQEDVKQGIRCRKEYFRQGKLLHTEKIFDSRIEYTYVSGTDGEAEHTCENCGFTGKIKEFVNGCPYCGAASNLDYAEKELGSKYHYDLVLQNPIYRLVTGVVDYGFSLLICFLWILNTSRTFNGYDVGKIFLYGMILAMILYYFFYLWDAYAVLEPIRRYKEQQNRRQREFWSRTGIDKKRFYNNLNYEAGRRYYSRPDVIDYDVIDYTDLQEHEENGRLWVRVELQVRLVYLRNGKISSEYQKDTMTLCRNDRIMKLNSGIQVIKCPQCNANIDVTKGKCEYCGTKIDSVQEWEVEGAICLNHQIRN
;
A
#
# COMPACT_ATOMS: atom_id res chain seq x y z
N MET A 1 -19.07 2.86 -4.38
CA MET A 1 -18.12 3.22 -5.45
C MET A 1 -17.50 1.92 -5.90
N ALA A 2 -18.02 1.34 -6.99
CA ALA A 2 -17.65 0.00 -7.40
C ALA A 2 -16.21 -0.03 -7.93
N PHE A 3 -15.30 -0.55 -7.12
CA PHE A 3 -13.94 -0.81 -7.57
C PHE A 3 -13.76 -2.30 -7.83
N ILE A 4 -13.82 -2.58 -9.13
CA ILE A 4 -13.43 -3.74 -9.93
C ILE A 4 -12.02 -4.31 -9.59
N SER A 5 -11.27 -3.72 -8.65
CA SER A 5 -9.84 -3.99 -8.42
C SER A 5 -9.52 -5.43 -8.01
N GLU A 6 -10.47 -6.12 -7.39
CA GLU A 6 -10.22 -7.43 -6.77
C GLU A 6 -10.24 -8.59 -7.78
N THR A 7 -10.89 -8.42 -8.94
CA THR A 7 -11.00 -9.50 -9.95
C THR A 7 -9.64 -9.85 -10.54
N PHE A 8 -8.80 -8.86 -10.88
CA PHE A 8 -7.45 -9.10 -11.40
C PHE A 8 -6.57 -9.86 -10.41
N HIS A 9 -6.62 -9.46 -9.14
CA HIS A 9 -5.84 -10.09 -8.08
C HIS A 9 -6.29 -11.54 -7.88
N GLN A 10 -7.59 -11.76 -7.74
CA GLN A 10 -8.13 -13.10 -7.54
C GLN A 10 -7.87 -14.02 -8.73
N HIS A 11 -8.00 -13.53 -9.96
CA HIS A 11 -7.66 -14.31 -11.15
C HIS A 11 -6.19 -14.75 -11.09
N ARG A 12 -5.28 -13.81 -10.77
CA ARG A 12 -3.85 -14.10 -10.62
C ARG A 12 -3.57 -15.14 -9.53
N LEU A 13 -4.24 -15.03 -8.39
CA LEU A 13 -4.10 -15.99 -7.30
C LEU A 13 -4.66 -17.37 -7.66
N ALA A 14 -5.82 -17.42 -8.32
CA ALA A 14 -6.45 -18.65 -8.77
C ALA A 14 -5.59 -19.41 -9.80
N GLU A 15 -5.05 -18.70 -10.81
CA GLU A 15 -4.11 -19.28 -11.78
C GLU A 15 -2.88 -19.93 -11.12
N ASN A 16 -2.41 -19.34 -10.02
CA ASN A 16 -1.24 -19.82 -9.29
C ASN A 16 -1.57 -20.81 -8.15
N GLY A 17 -2.86 -21.02 -7.87
CA GLY A 17 -3.35 -21.83 -6.75
C GLY A 17 -2.95 -21.28 -5.38
N VAL A 18 -2.78 -19.96 -5.26
CA VAL A 18 -2.36 -19.26 -4.05
C VAL A 18 -3.58 -18.69 -3.32
N ASN A 19 -3.59 -18.78 -2.00
CA ASN A 19 -4.58 -18.17 -1.13
C ASN A 19 -3.88 -17.29 -0.09
N ILE A 20 -4.37 -16.08 0.13
CA ILE A 20 -3.81 -15.13 1.08
C ILE A 20 -4.78 -14.92 2.22
N ARG A 21 -4.30 -15.13 3.45
CA ARG A 21 -4.98 -14.70 4.67
C ARG A 21 -4.37 -13.39 5.16
N THR A 22 -5.17 -12.34 5.22
CA THR A 22 -4.77 -11.04 5.74
C THR A 22 -5.37 -10.84 7.13
N ALA A 23 -4.53 -10.43 8.08
CA ALA A 23 -4.94 -10.06 9.43
C ALA A 23 -4.85 -8.55 9.62
N TYR A 24 -5.90 -7.99 10.21
CA TYR A 24 -6.06 -6.59 10.57
C TYR A 24 -6.23 -6.46 12.08
N ILE A 25 -5.69 -5.40 12.67
CA ILE A 25 -5.95 -5.02 14.05
C ILE A 25 -7.05 -3.96 14.03
N VAL A 26 -8.19 -4.25 14.66
CA VAL A 26 -9.35 -3.35 14.79
C VAL A 26 -9.74 -3.34 16.26
N ASP A 27 -9.69 -2.18 16.92
CA ASP A 27 -10.02 -2.01 18.34
C ASP A 27 -9.31 -3.03 19.26
N GLY A 28 -8.02 -3.30 18.98
CA GLY A 28 -7.20 -4.26 19.74
C GLY A 28 -7.47 -5.74 19.43
N ASN A 29 -8.45 -6.07 18.60
CA ASN A 29 -8.78 -7.42 18.18
C ASN A 29 -8.29 -7.72 16.77
N LEU A 30 -8.02 -8.99 16.49
CA LEU A 30 -7.66 -9.44 15.13
C LEU A 30 -8.92 -9.70 14.32
N ARG A 31 -8.95 -9.11 13.12
CA ARG A 31 -9.93 -9.37 12.07
C ARG A 31 -9.27 -10.02 10.87
N TYR A 32 -9.95 -10.97 10.25
CA TYR A 32 -9.38 -11.77 9.17
C TYR A 32 -10.16 -11.64 7.86
N ARG A 33 -9.42 -11.57 6.75
CA ARG A 33 -9.97 -11.64 5.39
C ARG A 33 -9.13 -12.59 4.55
N THR A 34 -9.76 -13.51 3.83
CA THR A 34 -9.10 -14.51 2.97
C THR A 34 -9.49 -14.32 1.51
N THR A 35 -8.54 -14.52 0.59
CA THR A 35 -8.82 -14.30 -0.85
C THR A 35 -9.74 -15.34 -1.47
N ASP A 36 -9.92 -16.50 -0.82
CA ASP A 36 -10.90 -17.53 -1.21
C ASP A 36 -12.35 -17.21 -0.81
N GLY A 37 -12.59 -16.08 -0.11
CA GLY A 37 -13.93 -15.67 0.30
C GLY A 37 -14.48 -16.37 1.54
N ILE A 38 -13.77 -17.35 2.13
CA ILE A 38 -14.27 -18.12 3.29
C ILE A 38 -14.40 -17.24 4.53
N THR A 39 -13.43 -16.37 4.77
CA THR A 39 -13.44 -15.42 5.89
C THR A 39 -13.42 -14.00 5.35
N GLN A 40 -14.48 -13.24 5.62
CA GLN A 40 -14.67 -11.87 5.11
C GLN A 40 -15.19 -10.97 6.23
N GLU A 41 -14.41 -10.84 7.32
CA GLU A 41 -14.81 -9.98 8.43
C GLU A 41 -14.76 -8.50 8.05
N ASP A 42 -15.69 -7.72 8.58
CA ASP A 42 -15.66 -6.27 8.46
C ASP A 42 -14.42 -5.69 9.15
N VAL A 43 -13.78 -4.75 8.47
CA VAL A 43 -12.60 -4.05 8.94
C VAL A 43 -12.93 -2.57 8.87
N LYS A 44 -12.99 -1.89 10.00
CA LYS A 44 -13.17 -0.44 10.04
C LYS A 44 -11.92 0.19 10.62
N GLN A 45 -11.25 1.07 9.87
CA GLN A 45 -10.01 1.70 10.32
C GLN A 45 -8.97 0.69 10.82
N GLY A 46 -8.89 -0.46 10.16
CA GLY A 46 -8.05 -1.56 10.59
C GLY A 46 -6.62 -1.44 10.11
N ILE A 47 -5.67 -1.71 10.99
CA ILE A 47 -4.25 -1.73 10.67
C ILE A 47 -3.87 -3.11 10.17
N ARG A 48 -3.39 -3.22 8.93
CA ARG A 48 -2.88 -4.49 8.41
C ARG A 48 -1.61 -4.88 9.18
N CYS A 49 -1.60 -6.06 9.78
CA CYS A 49 -0.46 -6.51 10.59
C CYS A 49 0.23 -7.76 10.03
N ARG A 50 -0.48 -8.55 9.19
CA ARG A 50 0.06 -9.79 8.64
C ARG A 50 -0.60 -10.17 7.33
N LYS A 51 0.18 -10.72 6.40
CA LYS A 51 -0.32 -11.52 5.28
C LYS A 51 0.37 -12.87 5.27
N GLU A 52 -0.40 -13.93 5.10
CA GLU A 52 0.08 -15.31 5.06
C GLU A 52 -0.33 -15.92 3.72
N TYR A 53 0.65 -16.46 2.99
CA TYR A 53 0.47 -16.97 1.63
C TYR A 53 0.49 -18.50 1.67
N PHE A 54 -0.62 -19.10 1.26
CA PHE A 54 -0.84 -20.54 1.24
C PHE A 54 -0.91 -21.05 -0.20
N ARG A 55 -0.40 -22.25 -0.44
CA ARG A 55 -0.58 -22.98 -1.70
C ARG A 55 -0.86 -24.44 -1.37
N GLN A 56 -1.96 -24.98 -1.87
CA GLN A 56 -2.43 -26.35 -1.53
C GLN A 56 -2.49 -26.60 0.00
N GLY A 57 -2.95 -25.60 0.76
CA GLY A 57 -3.05 -25.67 2.23
C GLY A 57 -1.72 -25.49 2.99
N LYS A 58 -0.57 -25.47 2.30
CA LYS A 58 0.74 -25.25 2.94
C LYS A 58 1.09 -23.76 2.96
N LEU A 59 1.47 -23.25 4.14
CA LEU A 59 2.03 -21.91 4.30
C LEU A 59 3.40 -21.84 3.61
N LEU A 60 3.55 -20.94 2.64
CA LEU A 60 4.80 -20.73 1.90
C LEU A 60 5.56 -19.50 2.35
N HIS A 61 4.85 -18.45 2.77
CA HIS A 61 5.46 -17.17 3.12
C HIS A 61 4.59 -16.36 4.07
N THR A 62 5.23 -15.48 4.86
CA THR A 62 4.53 -14.54 5.74
C THR A 62 5.15 -13.17 5.63
N GLU A 63 4.32 -12.17 5.37
CA GLU A 63 4.67 -10.76 5.51
C GLU A 63 4.13 -10.22 6.83
N LYS A 64 4.97 -9.51 7.57
CA LYS A 64 4.63 -8.87 8.86
C LYS A 64 4.96 -7.39 8.91
N ILE A 65 5.72 -6.90 7.92
CA ILE A 65 6.16 -5.51 7.87
C ILE A 65 5.07 -4.74 7.12
N PHE A 66 4.27 -3.99 7.86
CA PHE A 66 3.25 -3.10 7.34
C PHE A 66 3.33 -1.77 8.09
N ASP A 67 3.00 -0.68 7.39
CA ASP A 67 2.93 0.62 8.03
C ASP A 67 1.67 0.69 8.89
N SER A 68 1.84 0.80 10.21
CA SER A 68 0.72 0.87 11.16
C SER A 68 -0.11 2.15 11.06
N ARG A 69 0.34 3.13 10.26
CA ARG A 69 -0.36 4.41 10.03
C ARG A 69 -1.31 4.36 8.83
N ILE A 70 -1.25 3.28 8.07
CA ILE A 70 -2.15 3.02 6.96
C ILE A 70 -3.30 2.18 7.51
N GLU A 71 -4.49 2.78 7.53
CA GLU A 71 -5.69 2.05 7.90
C GLU A 71 -6.46 1.67 6.65
N TYR A 72 -7.15 0.54 6.77
CA TYR A 72 -8.01 0.01 5.73
C TYR A 72 -9.42 -0.09 6.28
N THR A 73 -10.38 0.33 5.46
CA THR A 73 -11.80 0.14 5.76
C THR A 73 -12.41 -0.72 4.66
N TYR A 74 -13.03 -1.83 5.07
CA TYR A 74 -13.82 -2.77 4.30
C TYR A 74 -15.09 -3.07 5.12
N VAL A 75 -16.15 -2.32 4.85
CA VAL A 75 -17.46 -2.54 5.49
C VAL A 75 -18.46 -2.97 4.43
N SER A 76 -18.97 -4.18 4.54
CA SER A 76 -20.07 -4.64 3.69
C SER A 76 -21.35 -3.90 4.10
N GLY A 77 -21.99 -3.18 3.18
CA GLY A 77 -23.28 -2.52 3.43
C GLY A 77 -24.47 -3.47 3.47
N THR A 78 -24.25 -4.70 3.06
CA THR A 78 -25.24 -5.76 2.90
C THR A 78 -24.93 -6.90 3.85
N ASP A 79 -25.95 -7.49 4.47
CA ASP A 79 -25.80 -8.75 5.18
C ASP A 79 -25.22 -9.78 4.22
N GLY A 80 -23.96 -10.20 4.43
CA GLY A 80 -23.28 -11.16 3.54
C GLY A 80 -23.98 -12.53 3.48
N GLU A 81 -24.88 -12.78 4.42
CA GLU A 81 -25.77 -13.95 4.49
C GLU A 81 -27.11 -13.76 3.79
N ALA A 82 -27.47 -12.54 3.38
CA ALA A 82 -28.71 -12.31 2.66
C ALA A 82 -28.68 -13.00 1.28
N GLU A 83 -29.83 -13.49 0.85
CA GLU A 83 -29.99 -14.12 -0.46
C GLU A 83 -30.02 -13.06 -1.56
N HIS A 84 -29.32 -13.35 -2.66
CA HIS A 84 -29.33 -12.58 -3.88
C HIS A 84 -29.58 -13.50 -5.07
N THR A 85 -30.45 -13.07 -5.97
CA THR A 85 -30.77 -13.78 -7.21
C THR A 85 -30.11 -13.08 -8.39
N CYS A 86 -29.30 -13.83 -9.13
CA CYS A 86 -28.63 -13.34 -10.33
C CYS A 86 -29.66 -12.91 -11.39
N GLU A 87 -29.60 -11.65 -11.82
CA GLU A 87 -30.47 -11.14 -12.90
C GLU A 87 -30.18 -11.80 -14.27
N ASN A 88 -29.01 -12.42 -14.45
CA ASN A 88 -28.62 -13.02 -15.73
C ASN A 88 -29.07 -14.47 -15.89
N CYS A 89 -28.95 -15.30 -14.85
CA CYS A 89 -29.25 -16.74 -14.93
C CYS A 89 -30.28 -17.24 -13.91
N GLY A 90 -30.75 -16.39 -13.00
CA GLY A 90 -31.71 -16.77 -11.95
C GLY A 90 -31.11 -17.61 -10.82
N PHE A 91 -29.79 -17.82 -10.76
CA PHE A 91 -29.15 -18.49 -9.63
C PHE A 91 -29.34 -17.67 -8.34
N THR A 92 -29.85 -18.30 -7.30
CA THR A 92 -29.97 -17.72 -5.95
C THR A 92 -28.87 -18.27 -5.07
N GLY A 93 -28.13 -17.37 -4.43
CA GLY A 93 -27.08 -17.71 -3.48
C GLY A 93 -26.89 -16.58 -2.46
N LYS A 94 -25.90 -16.73 -1.57
CA LYS A 94 -25.60 -15.68 -0.57
C LYS A 94 -24.84 -14.53 -1.23
N ILE A 95 -25.08 -13.28 -0.82
CA ILE A 95 -24.39 -12.09 -1.35
C ILE A 95 -22.85 -12.25 -1.36
N LYS A 96 -22.26 -12.86 -0.33
CA LYS A 96 -20.82 -13.13 -0.27
C LYS A 96 -20.28 -14.04 -1.38
N GLU A 97 -21.13 -14.84 -2.02
CA GLU A 97 -20.78 -15.70 -3.16
C GLU A 97 -20.76 -14.92 -4.47
N PHE A 98 -21.40 -13.73 -4.52
CA PHE A 98 -21.47 -12.85 -5.70
C PHE A 98 -20.37 -11.79 -5.75
N VAL A 99 -19.44 -11.77 -4.79
CA VAL A 99 -18.32 -10.81 -4.73
C VAL A 99 -17.53 -10.79 -6.06
N ASN A 100 -17.46 -11.94 -6.73
CA ASN A 100 -16.64 -12.16 -7.93
C ASN A 100 -17.47 -12.42 -9.19
N GLY A 101 -18.75 -12.00 -9.18
CA GLY A 101 -19.72 -12.38 -10.20
C GLY A 101 -20.57 -13.58 -9.78
N CYS A 102 -21.56 -13.91 -10.59
CA CYS A 102 -22.44 -15.05 -10.34
C CYS A 102 -21.68 -16.39 -10.38
N PRO A 103 -21.74 -17.24 -9.34
CA PRO A 103 -21.08 -18.55 -9.31
C PRO A 103 -21.48 -19.49 -10.46
N TYR A 104 -22.70 -19.32 -10.99
CA TYR A 104 -23.25 -20.21 -12.01
C TYR A 104 -22.93 -19.77 -13.44
N CYS A 105 -23.23 -18.50 -13.78
CA CYS A 105 -23.08 -18.01 -15.15
C CYS A 105 -21.88 -17.09 -15.37
N GLY A 106 -21.13 -16.76 -14.32
CA GLY A 106 -19.98 -15.85 -14.40
C GLY A 106 -20.35 -14.41 -14.74
N ALA A 107 -21.64 -14.04 -14.72
CA ALA A 107 -22.05 -12.66 -14.95
C ALA A 107 -21.38 -11.75 -13.93
N ALA A 108 -20.65 -10.75 -14.42
CA ALA A 108 -20.01 -9.76 -13.59
C ALA A 108 -21.08 -8.97 -12.81
N SER A 109 -21.01 -9.05 -11.49
CA SER A 109 -21.85 -8.30 -10.59
C SER A 109 -20.95 -7.40 -9.76
N ASN A 110 -21.19 -6.09 -9.80
CA ASN A 110 -20.45 -5.19 -8.94
C ASN A 110 -21.05 -5.27 -7.55
N LEU A 111 -20.42 -6.04 -6.66
CA LEU A 111 -20.71 -5.93 -5.24
C LEU A 111 -19.96 -4.72 -4.70
N ASP A 112 -20.70 -3.73 -4.25
CA ASP A 112 -20.14 -2.52 -3.68
C ASP A 112 -20.00 -2.63 -2.16
N TYR A 113 -18.82 -2.33 -1.62
CA TYR A 113 -18.67 -2.10 -0.18
C TYR A 113 -19.42 -0.81 0.18
N ALA A 114 -20.09 -0.76 1.33
CA ALA A 114 -20.70 0.48 1.82
C ALA A 114 -19.64 1.54 2.07
N GLU A 115 -18.52 1.10 2.65
CA GLU A 115 -17.34 1.94 2.85
C GLU A 115 -16.09 1.15 2.49
N LYS A 116 -15.34 1.65 1.49
CA LYS A 116 -14.04 1.14 1.09
C LYS A 116 -13.03 2.28 1.08
N GLU A 117 -12.02 2.17 1.92
CA GLU A 117 -10.91 3.11 2.00
C GLU A 117 -9.61 2.32 2.07
N LEU A 118 -8.81 2.40 1.00
CA LEU A 118 -7.58 1.65 0.86
C LEU A 118 -6.38 2.56 1.05
N GLY A 119 -5.51 2.21 2.00
CA GLY A 119 -4.17 2.76 1.98
C GLY A 119 -4.10 4.22 2.45
N SER A 120 -5.18 4.82 2.95
CA SER A 120 -5.18 6.23 3.33
C SER A 120 -4.39 6.43 4.62
N LYS A 121 -3.34 7.24 4.57
CA LYS A 121 -2.57 7.61 5.77
C LYS A 121 -3.28 8.71 6.54
N TYR A 122 -3.42 8.55 7.84
CA TYR A 122 -4.04 9.56 8.73
C TYR A 122 -3.01 10.58 9.22
N HIS A 123 -1.80 10.11 9.55
CA HIS A 123 -0.71 10.92 10.07
C HIS A 123 0.60 10.56 9.35
N TYR A 124 1.22 11.55 8.69
CA TYR A 124 2.58 11.42 8.21
C TYR A 124 3.52 11.78 9.36
N ASP A 125 4.52 10.94 9.63
CA ASP A 125 5.27 11.03 10.87
C ASP A 125 6.79 11.00 10.66
N LEU A 126 7.47 11.46 11.70
CA LEU A 126 8.89 11.79 11.80
C LEU A 126 9.85 10.60 11.88
N VAL A 127 9.36 9.39 11.62
CA VAL A 127 10.02 8.15 12.04
C VAL A 127 11.19 7.80 11.12
N LEU A 128 12.38 7.74 11.74
CA LEU A 128 13.62 7.22 11.16
C LEU A 128 13.59 5.70 11.06
N GLN A 129 13.27 5.19 9.88
CA GLN A 129 13.31 3.75 9.60
C GLN A 129 14.68 3.22 9.18
N ASN A 130 15.68 4.07 8.90
CA ASN A 130 16.91 3.60 8.30
C ASN A 130 17.84 2.90 9.33
N PRO A 131 18.02 1.57 9.28
CA PRO A 131 18.91 0.86 10.19
C PRO A 131 20.38 1.23 9.98
N ILE A 132 20.74 1.72 8.77
CA ILE A 132 22.09 2.18 8.45
C ILE A 132 22.45 3.40 9.30
N TYR A 133 21.49 4.29 9.54
CA TYR A 133 21.73 5.46 10.38
C TYR A 133 22.10 5.06 11.81
N ARG A 134 21.34 4.15 12.43
CA ARG A 134 21.63 3.63 13.79
C ARG A 134 22.98 2.90 13.87
N LEU A 135 23.36 2.18 12.82
CA LEU A 135 24.64 1.47 12.75
C LEU A 135 25.80 2.45 12.60
N VAL A 136 25.69 3.41 11.68
CA VAL A 136 26.74 4.41 11.42
C VAL A 136 26.96 5.29 12.64
N THR A 137 25.90 5.76 13.29
CA THR A 137 26.03 6.59 14.49
C THR A 137 26.64 5.82 15.66
N GLY A 138 26.20 4.59 15.90
CA GLY A 138 26.80 3.74 16.92
C GLY A 138 28.31 3.48 16.71
N VAL A 139 28.75 3.30 15.47
CA VAL A 139 30.18 3.09 15.14
C VAL A 139 30.98 4.39 15.28
N VAL A 140 30.42 5.52 14.83
CA VAL A 140 31.07 6.84 14.93
C VAL A 140 31.20 7.27 16.40
N ASP A 141 30.15 7.13 17.20
CA ASP A 141 30.13 7.50 18.62
C ASP A 141 31.12 6.66 19.44
N TYR A 142 31.19 5.36 19.16
CA TYR A 142 32.15 4.47 19.81
C TYR A 142 33.60 4.79 19.41
N GLY A 143 33.85 5.01 18.11
CA GLY A 143 35.17 5.37 17.59
C GLY A 143 35.68 6.70 18.13
N PHE A 144 34.82 7.72 18.20
CA PHE A 144 35.18 9.04 18.70
C PHE A 144 35.39 9.04 20.21
N SER A 145 34.59 8.28 20.97
CA SER A 145 34.77 8.09 22.42
C SER A 145 36.12 7.41 22.73
N LEU A 146 36.49 6.37 21.96
CA LEU A 146 37.80 5.72 22.09
C LEU A 146 38.96 6.65 21.72
N LEU A 147 38.80 7.48 20.67
CA LEU A 147 39.80 8.46 20.27
C LEU A 147 40.06 9.49 21.39
N ILE A 148 39.01 10.05 21.98
CA ILE A 148 39.13 11.03 23.08
C ILE A 148 39.79 10.37 24.30
N CYS A 149 39.38 9.15 24.66
CA CYS A 149 40.02 8.40 25.73
C CYS A 149 41.50 8.16 25.45
N PHE A 150 41.87 7.78 24.23
CA PHE A 150 43.26 7.58 23.83
C PHE A 150 44.09 8.87 23.94
N LEU A 151 43.58 10.00 23.45
CA LEU A 151 44.23 11.30 23.54
C LEU A 151 44.40 11.75 25.00
N TRP A 152 43.40 11.49 25.85
CA TRP A 152 43.47 11.78 27.29
C TRP A 152 44.57 10.94 27.97
N ILE A 153 44.68 9.66 27.64
CA ILE A 153 45.72 8.77 28.16
C ILE A 153 47.11 9.26 27.74
N LEU A 154 47.31 9.60 26.47
CA LEU A 154 48.60 10.11 25.96
C LEU A 154 49.05 11.39 26.67
N ASN A 155 48.12 12.30 26.98
CA ASN A 155 48.46 13.59 27.58
C ASN A 155 48.65 13.52 29.11
N THR A 156 48.05 12.54 29.79
CA THR A 156 48.04 12.46 31.26
C THR A 156 49.08 11.46 31.80
N SER A 157 49.53 10.50 30.99
CA SER A 157 50.48 9.47 31.42
C SER A 157 51.93 9.98 31.44
N ARG A 158 52.48 10.27 32.64
CA ARG A 158 53.89 10.65 32.83
C ARG A 158 54.83 9.47 33.14
N THR A 159 54.33 8.35 33.70
CA THR A 159 55.10 7.12 33.98
C THR A 159 54.19 5.90 34.00
N PHE A 160 54.54 4.84 33.26
CA PHE A 160 53.77 3.58 33.21
C PHE A 160 54.20 2.62 34.34
N ASN A 161 53.57 2.72 35.50
CA ASN A 161 53.65 1.70 36.55
C ASN A 161 52.45 0.75 36.45
N GLY A 162 52.59 -0.56 36.70
CA GLY A 162 51.50 -1.54 36.49
C GLY A 162 50.22 -1.26 37.28
N TYR A 163 50.34 -0.60 38.44
CA TYR A 163 49.21 -0.13 39.25
C TYR A 163 48.50 1.10 38.64
N ASP A 164 49.23 1.94 37.92
CA ASP A 164 48.69 3.09 37.19
C ASP A 164 47.99 2.67 35.88
N VAL A 165 48.46 1.58 35.24
CA VAL A 165 47.82 1.01 34.05
C VAL A 165 46.38 0.57 34.34
N GLY A 166 46.14 -0.10 35.48
CA GLY A 166 44.80 -0.53 35.88
C GLY A 166 43.83 0.63 36.13
N LYS A 167 44.30 1.71 36.77
CA LYS A 167 43.50 2.93 36.98
C LYS A 167 43.16 3.61 35.66
N ILE A 168 44.13 3.76 34.76
CA ILE A 168 43.93 4.34 33.44
C ILE A 168 42.88 3.55 32.65
N PHE A 169 42.92 2.21 32.72
CA PHE A 169 41.96 1.36 32.02
C PHE A 169 40.54 1.49 32.61
N LEU A 170 40.41 1.48 33.93
CA LEU A 170 39.11 1.61 34.60
C LEU A 170 38.48 2.99 34.37
N TYR A 171 39.24 4.07 34.56
CA TYR A 171 38.76 5.43 34.34
C TYR A 171 38.52 5.72 32.85
N GLY A 172 39.35 5.19 31.96
CA GLY A 172 39.17 5.31 30.51
C GLY A 172 37.89 4.60 30.02
N MET A 173 37.57 3.42 30.57
CA MET A 173 36.32 2.71 30.26
C MET A 173 35.09 3.46 30.77
N ILE A 174 35.14 4.00 32.00
CA ILE A 174 34.04 4.80 32.56
C ILE A 174 33.84 6.08 31.73
N LEU A 175 34.92 6.78 31.39
CA LEU A 175 34.88 7.97 30.56
C LEU A 175 34.33 7.67 29.16
N ALA A 176 34.75 6.56 28.53
CA ALA A 176 34.23 6.14 27.24
C ALA A 176 32.73 5.87 27.27
N MET A 177 32.20 5.24 28.34
CA MET A 177 30.77 5.02 28.50
C MET A 177 29.98 6.33 28.69
N ILE A 178 30.51 7.28 29.47
CA ILE A 178 29.88 8.59 29.68
C ILE A 178 29.87 9.39 28.37
N LEU A 179 30.99 9.42 27.67
CA LEU A 179 31.12 10.10 26.37
C LEU A 179 30.20 9.47 25.33
N TYR A 180 30.14 8.14 25.25
CA TYR A 180 29.21 7.45 24.36
C TYR A 180 27.76 7.84 24.62
N TYR A 181 27.34 7.88 25.89
CA TYR A 181 25.97 8.30 26.23
C TYR A 181 25.70 9.76 25.87
N PHE A 182 26.69 10.65 26.08
CA PHE A 182 26.58 12.05 25.71
C PHE A 182 26.48 12.24 24.18
N PHE A 183 27.33 11.59 23.40
CA PHE A 183 27.29 11.64 21.94
C PHE A 183 26.02 11.01 21.40
N TYR A 184 25.54 9.90 21.96
CA TYR A 184 24.26 9.31 21.59
C TYR A 184 23.08 10.27 21.77
N LEU A 185 23.02 11.00 22.91
CA LEU A 185 21.99 12.01 23.14
C LEU A 185 22.14 13.23 22.21
N TRP A 186 23.38 13.65 21.95
CA TRP A 186 23.67 14.78 21.09
C TRP A 186 23.35 14.47 19.62
N ASP A 187 23.73 13.30 19.13
CA ASP A 187 23.45 12.81 17.78
C ASP A 187 21.95 12.62 17.56
N ALA A 188 21.25 12.08 18.57
CA ALA A 188 19.79 12.07 18.56
C ALA A 188 19.26 13.49 18.35
N TYR A 189 19.72 14.51 19.07
CA TYR A 189 19.23 15.88 18.87
C TYR A 189 19.64 16.47 17.50
N ALA A 190 20.93 16.37 17.16
CA ALA A 190 21.54 16.99 15.97
C ALA A 190 21.04 16.38 14.66
N VAL A 191 20.66 15.11 14.64
CA VAL A 191 20.20 14.43 13.42
C VAL A 191 18.68 14.27 13.39
N LEU A 192 18.02 14.05 14.54
CA LEU A 192 16.55 14.01 14.55
C LEU A 192 15.99 15.36 14.11
N GLU A 193 16.61 16.49 14.45
CA GLU A 193 16.04 17.81 14.16
C GLU A 193 16.01 18.15 12.65
N PRO A 194 17.08 17.99 11.84
CA PRO A 194 17.02 18.17 10.39
C PRO A 194 16.06 17.20 9.70
N ILE A 195 16.09 15.93 10.10
CA ILE A 195 15.17 14.91 9.58
C ILE A 195 13.74 15.25 9.93
N ARG A 196 13.55 15.83 11.13
CA ARG A 196 12.26 16.29 11.57
C ARG A 196 11.70 17.39 10.70
N ARG A 197 12.49 18.43 10.47
CA ARG A 197 12.12 19.54 9.60
C ARG A 197 11.84 19.05 8.17
N TYR A 198 12.66 18.14 7.65
CA TYR A 198 12.44 17.55 6.32
C TYR A 198 11.10 16.81 6.24
N LYS A 199 10.78 15.95 7.22
CA LYS A 199 9.52 15.20 7.26
C LYS A 199 8.32 16.11 7.48
N GLU A 200 8.40 17.09 8.38
CA GLU A 200 7.35 18.09 8.58
C GLU A 200 7.07 18.86 7.28
N GLN A 201 8.10 19.19 6.50
CA GLN A 201 7.93 19.83 5.19
C GLN A 201 7.21 18.92 4.20
N GLN A 202 7.57 17.63 4.12
CA GLN A 202 6.85 16.67 3.27
C GLN A 202 5.37 16.56 3.68
N ASN A 203 5.10 16.46 4.98
CA ASN A 203 3.74 16.35 5.53
C ASN A 203 2.90 17.57 5.21
N ARG A 204 3.51 18.77 5.30
CA ARG A 204 2.85 20.03 4.98
C ARG A 204 2.47 20.09 3.50
N ARG A 205 3.40 19.72 2.60
CA ARG A 205 3.14 19.67 1.15
C ARG A 205 1.97 18.74 0.82
N GLN A 206 1.91 17.56 1.42
CA GLN A 206 0.79 16.64 1.17
C GLN A 206 -0.54 17.17 1.72
N ARG A 207 -0.56 17.80 2.90
CA ARG A 207 -1.78 18.45 3.42
C ARG A 207 -2.24 19.61 2.52
N GLU A 208 -1.30 20.46 2.09
CA GLU A 208 -1.54 21.57 1.18
C GLU A 208 -2.06 21.08 -0.19
N PHE A 209 -1.54 19.95 -0.69
CA PHE A 209 -2.02 19.32 -1.92
C PHE A 209 -3.51 18.98 -1.82
N TRP A 210 -3.93 18.26 -0.78
CA TRP A 210 -5.33 17.85 -0.62
C TRP A 210 -6.26 19.05 -0.39
N SER A 211 -5.85 20.02 0.44
CA SER A 211 -6.67 21.19 0.73
C SER A 211 -6.83 22.12 -0.47
N ARG A 212 -5.77 22.29 -1.28
CA ARG A 212 -5.77 23.19 -2.44
C ARG A 212 -6.48 22.58 -3.65
N THR A 213 -6.29 21.29 -3.92
CA THR A 213 -6.86 20.64 -5.11
C THR A 213 -8.34 20.28 -4.92
N GLY A 214 -8.79 20.09 -3.67
CA GLY A 214 -10.17 19.69 -3.37
C GLY A 214 -10.53 18.30 -3.87
N ILE A 215 -9.54 17.46 -4.20
CA ILE A 215 -9.74 16.08 -4.67
C ILE A 215 -10.25 15.23 -3.51
N ASP A 216 -11.26 14.39 -3.78
CA ASP A 216 -11.70 13.37 -2.83
C ASP A 216 -10.58 12.34 -2.63
N LYS A 217 -9.94 12.42 -1.46
CA LYS A 217 -8.83 11.56 -1.03
C LYS A 217 -9.19 10.07 -1.09
N LYS A 218 -10.39 9.68 -0.62
CA LYS A 218 -10.81 8.27 -0.57
C LYS A 218 -10.97 7.72 -1.98
N ARG A 219 -11.65 8.47 -2.84
CA ARG A 219 -11.83 8.10 -4.25
C ARG A 219 -10.48 7.99 -4.96
N PHE A 220 -9.63 9.00 -4.84
CA PHE A 220 -8.31 9.02 -5.48
C PHE A 220 -7.46 7.80 -5.13
N TYR A 221 -7.32 7.47 -3.84
CA TYR A 221 -6.51 6.32 -3.44
C TYR A 221 -7.10 4.99 -3.90
N ASN A 222 -8.42 4.84 -3.91
CA ASN A 222 -9.05 3.62 -4.42
C ASN A 222 -8.82 3.46 -5.93
N ASN A 223 -8.96 4.53 -6.72
CA ASN A 223 -8.61 4.55 -8.13
C ASN A 223 -7.12 4.24 -8.37
N LEU A 224 -6.23 4.84 -7.59
CA LEU A 224 -4.79 4.59 -7.67
C LEU A 224 -4.45 3.13 -7.35
N ASN A 225 -5.02 2.54 -6.30
CA ASN A 225 -4.84 1.12 -5.97
C ASN A 225 -5.41 0.21 -7.06
N TYR A 226 -6.51 0.59 -7.71
CA TYR A 226 -7.02 -0.14 -8.86
C TYR A 226 -6.00 -0.19 -10.00
N GLU A 227 -5.52 0.98 -10.43
CA GLU A 227 -4.57 1.08 -11.54
C GLU A 227 -3.21 0.45 -11.19
N ALA A 228 -2.78 0.55 -9.93
CA ALA A 228 -1.57 -0.11 -9.44
C ALA A 228 -1.72 -1.62 -9.54
N GLY A 229 -2.88 -2.17 -9.11
CA GLY A 229 -3.20 -3.58 -9.26
C GLY A 229 -3.18 -4.02 -10.72
N ARG A 230 -3.84 -3.28 -11.62
CA ARG A 230 -3.82 -3.56 -13.06
C ARG A 230 -2.39 -3.58 -13.61
N ARG A 231 -1.54 -2.62 -13.24
CA ARG A 231 -0.14 -2.55 -13.65
C ARG A 231 0.68 -3.73 -13.11
N TYR A 232 0.65 -3.98 -11.81
CA TYR A 232 1.50 -5.00 -11.18
C TYR A 232 1.02 -6.41 -11.46
N TYR A 233 -0.28 -6.69 -11.39
CA TYR A 233 -0.82 -8.01 -11.71
C TYR A 233 -0.75 -8.35 -13.19
N SER A 234 -0.47 -7.39 -14.08
CA SER A 234 -0.17 -7.70 -15.49
C SER A 234 1.17 -8.42 -15.67
N ARG A 235 2.10 -8.29 -14.70
CA ARG A 235 3.37 -9.03 -14.71
C ARG A 235 3.13 -10.48 -14.30
N PRO A 236 3.63 -11.47 -15.06
CA PRO A 236 3.31 -12.88 -14.85
C PRO A 236 3.88 -13.46 -13.55
N ASP A 237 4.97 -12.90 -13.04
CA ASP A 237 5.66 -13.38 -11.84
C ASP A 237 5.17 -12.72 -10.54
N VAL A 238 4.37 -11.65 -10.61
CA VAL A 238 3.83 -10.93 -9.46
C VAL A 238 2.48 -11.52 -9.08
N ILE A 239 2.36 -11.98 -7.83
CA ILE A 239 1.13 -12.57 -7.29
C ILE A 239 0.38 -11.64 -6.32
N ASP A 240 1.09 -10.74 -5.63
CA ASP A 240 0.51 -9.77 -4.71
C ASP A 240 1.36 -8.49 -4.72
N TYR A 241 0.78 -7.37 -4.27
CA TYR A 241 1.53 -6.16 -3.97
C TYR A 241 0.96 -5.46 -2.73
N ASP A 242 1.82 -4.69 -2.06
CA ASP A 242 1.40 -3.79 -1.00
C ASP A 242 1.97 -2.39 -1.24
N VAL A 243 1.14 -1.36 -1.13
CA VAL A 243 1.63 0.01 -1.01
C VAL A 243 2.14 0.22 0.42
N ILE A 244 3.42 0.55 0.53
CA ILE A 244 4.12 0.77 1.80
C ILE A 244 4.07 2.24 2.20
N ASP A 245 4.28 3.15 1.25
CA ASP A 245 4.16 4.59 1.48
C ASP A 245 3.87 5.36 0.19
N TYR A 246 3.29 6.55 0.34
CA TYR A 246 3.12 7.53 -0.73
C TYR A 246 4.12 8.66 -0.49
N THR A 247 5.22 8.65 -1.23
CA THR A 247 6.40 9.49 -0.93
C THR A 247 6.24 10.91 -1.41
N ASP A 248 5.55 11.13 -2.53
CA ASP A 248 5.32 12.45 -3.09
C ASP A 248 4.06 12.50 -3.97
N LEU A 249 3.44 13.69 -4.03
CA LEU A 249 2.21 13.99 -4.79
C LEU A 249 2.40 15.34 -5.47
N GLN A 250 2.31 15.36 -6.80
CA GLN A 250 2.46 16.58 -7.60
C GLN A 250 1.34 16.65 -8.63
N GLU A 251 0.57 17.73 -8.65
CA GLU A 251 -0.37 17.99 -9.73
C GLU A 251 0.23 18.88 -10.82
N HIS A 252 -0.27 18.69 -12.04
CA HIS A 252 -0.08 19.60 -13.15
C HIS A 252 -1.34 19.61 -14.01
N GLU A 253 -1.53 20.67 -14.77
CA GLU A 253 -2.64 20.78 -15.71
C GLU A 253 -2.07 20.74 -17.12
N GLU A 254 -2.59 19.82 -17.95
CA GLU A 254 -2.17 19.67 -19.33
C GLU A 254 -3.42 19.44 -20.20
N ASN A 255 -3.56 20.25 -21.26
CA ASN A 255 -4.71 20.21 -22.18
C ASN A 255 -6.08 20.37 -21.49
N GLY A 256 -6.14 21.20 -20.44
CA GLY A 256 -7.36 21.44 -19.65
C GLY A 256 -7.80 20.24 -18.80
N ARG A 257 -6.91 19.25 -18.59
CA ARG A 257 -7.13 18.11 -17.69
C ARG A 257 -6.17 18.19 -16.53
N LEU A 258 -6.66 17.83 -15.35
CA LEU A 258 -5.86 17.75 -14.13
C LEU A 258 -5.15 16.39 -14.09
N TRP A 259 -3.83 16.44 -13.89
CA TRP A 259 -2.97 15.28 -13.76
C TRP A 259 -2.32 15.27 -12.40
N VAL A 260 -2.16 14.09 -11.81
CA VAL A 260 -1.50 13.91 -10.52
C VAL A 260 -0.45 12.81 -10.66
N ARG A 261 0.81 13.19 -10.50
CA ARG A 261 1.94 12.28 -10.36
C ARG A 261 2.09 11.87 -8.91
N VAL A 262 2.12 10.56 -8.67
CA VAL A 262 2.27 9.94 -7.35
C VAL A 262 3.54 9.10 -7.35
N GLU A 263 4.41 9.35 -6.38
CA GLU A 263 5.54 8.48 -6.09
C GLU A 263 5.16 7.49 -4.98
N LEU A 264 5.40 6.21 -5.25
CA LEU A 264 4.98 5.09 -4.42
C LEU A 264 6.20 4.29 -3.98
N GLN A 265 6.21 3.87 -2.72
CA GLN A 265 7.03 2.76 -2.27
C GLN A 265 6.14 1.53 -2.18
N VAL A 266 6.41 0.52 -3.00
CA VAL A 266 5.62 -0.71 -3.08
C VAL A 266 6.46 -1.92 -2.69
N ARG A 267 5.83 -2.92 -2.09
CA ARG A 267 6.38 -4.26 -1.96
C ARG A 267 5.70 -5.14 -3.00
N LEU A 268 6.47 -5.68 -3.94
CA LEU A 268 6.00 -6.67 -4.91
C LEU A 268 6.28 -8.06 -4.37
N VAL A 269 5.30 -8.95 -4.48
CA VAL A 269 5.40 -10.33 -4.03
C VAL A 269 5.40 -11.23 -5.26
N TYR A 270 6.49 -11.96 -5.43
CA TYR A 270 6.75 -12.81 -6.58
C TYR A 270 6.56 -14.27 -6.23
N LEU A 271 6.03 -15.05 -7.19
CA LEU A 271 6.08 -16.50 -7.17
C LEU A 271 7.01 -16.98 -8.28
N ARG A 272 8.20 -17.45 -7.90
CA ARG A 272 9.21 -17.96 -8.85
C ARG A 272 9.63 -19.36 -8.43
N ASN A 273 9.55 -20.33 -9.35
CA ASN A 273 9.90 -21.73 -9.10
C ASN A 273 9.23 -22.33 -7.84
N GLY A 274 7.96 -21.97 -7.59
CA GLY A 274 7.20 -22.46 -6.44
C GLY A 274 7.57 -21.83 -5.09
N LYS A 275 8.51 -20.89 -5.05
CA LYS A 275 8.87 -20.11 -3.86
C LYS A 275 8.30 -18.71 -3.95
N ILE A 276 7.82 -18.20 -2.81
CA ILE A 276 7.36 -16.82 -2.69
C ILE A 276 8.49 -15.97 -2.11
N SER A 277 8.71 -14.79 -2.70
CA SER A 277 9.68 -13.81 -2.24
C SER A 277 9.11 -12.40 -2.41
N SER A 278 9.60 -11.44 -1.64
CA SER A 278 9.15 -10.05 -1.75
C SER A 278 10.31 -9.08 -1.95
N GLU A 279 10.04 -8.00 -2.67
CA GLU A 279 11.02 -6.97 -2.97
C GLU A 279 10.38 -5.59 -2.82
N TYR A 280 11.12 -4.64 -2.25
CA TYR A 280 10.68 -3.25 -2.16
C TYR A 280 11.19 -2.48 -3.36
N GLN A 281 10.29 -1.78 -4.05
CA GLN A 281 10.59 -0.95 -5.20
C GLN A 281 9.96 0.43 -5.03
N LYS A 282 10.64 1.45 -5.56
CA LYS A 282 10.02 2.76 -5.79
C LYS A 282 9.43 2.79 -7.20
N ASP A 283 8.19 3.25 -7.31
CA ASP A 283 7.52 3.41 -8.59
C ASP A 283 6.85 4.78 -8.66
N THR A 284 6.50 5.21 -9.87
CA THR A 284 5.80 6.45 -10.14
C THR A 284 4.61 6.15 -11.04
N MET A 285 3.46 6.74 -10.69
CA MET A 285 2.22 6.63 -11.44
C MET A 285 1.62 8.00 -11.66
N THR A 286 1.19 8.29 -12.88
CA THR A 286 0.52 9.56 -13.23
C THR A 286 -0.94 9.27 -13.55
N LEU A 287 -1.86 9.88 -12.80
CA LEU A 287 -3.30 9.76 -13.00
C LEU A 287 -3.86 11.02 -13.64
N CYS A 288 -4.68 10.85 -14.68
CA CYS A 288 -5.49 11.88 -15.29
C CYS A 288 -6.89 11.85 -14.66
N ARG A 289 -7.46 13.03 -14.42
CA ARG A 289 -8.88 13.14 -14.10
C ARG A 289 -9.72 12.89 -15.36
N ASN A 290 -10.75 12.07 -15.21
CA ASN A 290 -11.76 11.79 -16.22
C ASN A 290 -13.10 12.38 -15.79
N ASP A 291 -13.63 13.30 -16.60
CA ASP A 291 -14.90 13.98 -16.31
C ASP A 291 -16.13 13.16 -16.73
N ARG A 292 -15.95 12.09 -17.52
CA ARG A 292 -17.03 11.20 -17.99
C ARG A 292 -17.07 9.93 -17.17
N ILE A 293 -17.73 10.01 -16.02
CA ILE A 293 -17.86 8.89 -15.07
C ILE A 293 -19.27 8.30 -15.14
N MET A 294 -19.36 7.00 -15.38
CA MET A 294 -20.62 6.27 -15.22
C MET A 294 -21.00 6.20 -13.73
N LYS A 295 -22.16 6.75 -13.37
CA LYS A 295 -22.69 6.65 -12.00
C LYS A 295 -23.30 5.27 -11.76
N LEU A 296 -22.81 4.57 -10.74
CA LEU A 296 -23.36 3.32 -10.26
C LEU A 296 -24.10 3.56 -8.94
N ASN A 297 -25.26 2.95 -8.78
CA ASN A 297 -25.98 2.99 -7.51
C ASN A 297 -25.38 1.96 -6.53
N SER A 298 -25.64 2.13 -5.24
CA SER A 298 -25.17 1.22 -4.19
C SER A 298 -25.84 -0.16 -4.27
N GLY A 299 -25.08 -1.23 -3.98
CA GLY A 299 -25.56 -2.61 -3.93
C GLY A 299 -25.03 -3.49 -5.07
N ILE A 300 -25.51 -4.74 -5.16
CA ILE A 300 -25.20 -5.62 -6.29
C ILE A 300 -25.95 -5.11 -7.53
N GLN A 301 -25.22 -4.63 -8.52
CA GLN A 301 -25.82 -4.21 -9.79
C GLN A 301 -25.11 -4.85 -10.97
N VAL A 302 -25.92 -5.28 -11.92
CA VAL A 302 -25.47 -5.69 -13.25
C VAL A 302 -25.36 -4.44 -14.11
N ILE A 303 -24.15 -4.17 -14.62
CA ILE A 303 -23.96 -3.03 -15.52
C ILE A 303 -24.47 -3.41 -16.90
N LYS A 304 -25.35 -2.56 -17.45
CA LYS A 304 -25.92 -2.76 -18.78
C LYS A 304 -25.28 -1.82 -19.79
N CYS A 305 -25.10 -2.31 -21.01
CA CYS A 305 -24.61 -1.50 -22.12
C CYS A 305 -25.63 -0.40 -22.46
N PRO A 306 -25.22 0.88 -22.53
CA PRO A 306 -26.13 1.97 -22.90
C PRO A 306 -26.76 1.80 -24.29
N GLN A 307 -26.10 1.10 -25.21
CA GLN A 307 -26.58 0.92 -26.58
C GLN A 307 -27.48 -0.31 -26.75
N CYS A 308 -27.03 -1.48 -26.31
CA CYS A 308 -27.75 -2.74 -26.57
C CYS A 308 -28.43 -3.34 -25.34
N ASN A 309 -28.32 -2.70 -24.17
CA ASN A 309 -28.87 -3.14 -22.89
C ASN A 309 -28.37 -4.53 -22.41
N ALA A 310 -27.35 -5.09 -23.07
CA ALA A 310 -26.73 -6.34 -22.65
C ALA A 310 -25.91 -6.14 -21.37
N ASN A 311 -25.84 -7.18 -20.55
CA ASN A 311 -25.00 -7.21 -19.35
C ASN A 311 -23.53 -7.15 -19.79
N ILE A 312 -22.75 -6.22 -19.24
CA ILE A 312 -21.37 -5.99 -19.66
C ILE A 312 -20.41 -6.00 -18.49
N ASP A 313 -19.23 -6.54 -18.75
CA ASP A 313 -18.06 -6.34 -17.91
C ASP A 313 -17.34 -5.05 -18.31
N VAL A 314 -17.46 -4.03 -17.46
CA VAL A 314 -16.84 -2.71 -17.66
C VAL A 314 -15.31 -2.74 -17.63
N THR A 315 -14.68 -3.81 -17.09
CA THR A 315 -13.20 -3.96 -17.14
C THR A 315 -12.68 -4.02 -18.57
N LYS A 316 -13.50 -4.51 -19.50
CA LYS A 316 -13.09 -4.79 -20.89
C LYS A 316 -13.09 -3.53 -21.76
N GLY A 317 -13.62 -2.41 -21.26
CA GLY A 317 -13.67 -1.11 -21.96
C GLY A 317 -14.59 -1.06 -23.19
N LYS A 318 -15.22 -2.18 -23.56
CA LYS A 318 -16.18 -2.30 -24.67
C LYS A 318 -17.25 -3.32 -24.34
N CYS A 319 -18.44 -3.13 -24.91
CA CYS A 319 -19.50 -4.11 -24.87
C CYS A 319 -19.10 -5.34 -25.70
N GLU A 320 -19.18 -6.52 -25.10
CA GLU A 320 -18.87 -7.79 -25.77
C GLU A 320 -19.90 -8.16 -26.86
N TYR A 321 -21.11 -7.60 -26.76
CA TYR A 321 -22.21 -7.92 -27.65
C TYR A 321 -22.30 -6.98 -28.85
N CYS A 322 -22.23 -5.66 -28.63
CA CYS A 322 -22.39 -4.67 -29.70
C CYS A 322 -21.10 -3.90 -30.03
N GLY A 323 -20.00 -4.14 -29.32
CA GLY A 323 -18.71 -3.46 -29.56
C GLY A 323 -18.66 -1.99 -29.11
N THR A 324 -19.76 -1.43 -28.60
CA THR A 324 -19.82 -0.04 -28.10
C THR A 324 -18.78 0.17 -27.02
N LYS A 325 -18.00 1.24 -27.14
CA LYS A 325 -17.06 1.66 -26.09
C LYS A 325 -17.84 2.07 -24.85
N ILE A 326 -17.37 1.61 -23.70
CA ILE A 326 -18.01 1.91 -22.42
C ILE A 326 -17.20 2.98 -21.73
N ASP A 327 -17.89 4.03 -21.27
CA ASP A 327 -17.27 5.08 -20.46
C ASP A 327 -16.72 4.46 -19.17
N SER A 328 -15.65 5.07 -18.67
CA SER A 328 -15.02 4.59 -17.45
C SER A 328 -15.91 4.77 -16.23
N VAL A 329 -15.78 3.85 -15.29
CA VAL A 329 -16.37 3.97 -13.95
C VAL A 329 -15.46 4.72 -12.99
N GLN A 330 -14.26 5.12 -13.45
CA GLN A 330 -13.18 5.67 -12.64
C GLN A 330 -12.97 7.17 -12.91
N GLU A 331 -12.93 7.97 -11.83
CA GLU A 331 -12.58 9.40 -11.94
C GLU A 331 -11.11 9.63 -12.24
N TRP A 332 -10.23 8.74 -11.76
CA TRP A 332 -8.79 8.86 -11.93
C TRP A 332 -8.22 7.62 -12.61
N GLU A 333 -7.48 7.81 -13.69
CA GLU A 333 -6.95 6.73 -14.52
C GLU A 333 -5.51 7.00 -14.94
N VAL A 334 -4.69 5.96 -15.09
CA VAL A 334 -3.29 6.12 -15.49
C VAL A 334 -3.14 6.50 -16.95
N GLU A 335 -2.16 7.34 -17.25
CA GLU A 335 -1.74 7.68 -18.61
C GLU A 335 -1.55 6.42 -19.47
N GLY A 336 -2.28 6.34 -20.59
CA GLY A 336 -2.29 5.16 -21.46
C GLY A 336 -3.46 4.18 -21.23
N ALA A 337 -4.27 4.34 -20.19
CA ALA A 337 -5.53 3.59 -20.05
C ALA A 337 -6.56 3.98 -21.13
N ILE A 338 -6.49 5.21 -21.65
CA ILE A 338 -7.37 5.73 -22.72
C ILE A 338 -6.62 5.99 -24.05
N CYS A 339 -5.28 5.94 -24.08
CA CYS A 339 -4.50 6.39 -25.24
C CYS A 339 -3.76 5.29 -25.98
N LEU A 340 -4.51 4.47 -26.73
CA LEU A 340 -4.03 3.95 -28.02
C LEU A 340 -4.91 4.36 -29.20
N ASN A 341 -5.89 5.26 -29.02
CA ASN A 341 -6.84 5.59 -30.09
C ASN A 341 -7.16 7.08 -30.27
N HIS A 342 -6.38 8.00 -29.71
CA HIS A 342 -6.55 9.43 -30.00
C HIS A 342 -5.64 9.99 -31.10
N GLN A 343 -4.88 9.13 -31.81
CA GLN A 343 -4.09 9.52 -32.98
C GLN A 343 -4.66 9.06 -34.34
N ILE A 344 -5.86 8.48 -34.40
CA ILE A 344 -6.52 8.17 -35.67
C ILE A 344 -7.91 8.83 -35.71
N ARG A 345 -7.90 10.16 -35.72
CA ARG A 345 -8.92 10.98 -36.37
C ARG A 345 -8.23 12.23 -36.91
N ASN A 346 -7.56 12.04 -38.04
CA ASN A 346 -7.62 12.95 -39.18
C ASN A 346 -7.84 12.09 -40.41
#